data_AF-A0AA44EHE6-F1
#
_entry.id   AF-A0AA44EHE6-F1
#
_cell.length_a   1.000
_cell.length_b   1.000
_cell.length_c   1.000
_cell.angle_alpha   90.00
_cell.angle_beta   90.00
_cell.angle_gamma   90.00
#
_symmetry.space_group_name_H-M   'P 1'
#
loop_
_entity.id
_entity.type
_entity.pdbx_description
1 polymer ?
#
loop_
_entity_poly.entity_id
_entity_poly.type
_entity_poly.pdbx_seq_one_letter_code
_entity_poly.pdbx_strand_id
1 'polypeptide(L)'
;MEILKALFWPLAIAIPLAACGQLEQPPRPLPSAPYAYLSLAACKHYPANIVECQLEYGTQFGRNRLGPVQQVSRDLKTDPDRSPYQVSSCWPASRIQRELPNFTCRIYRAYSGADSGSVLVKGGTAVKLARILGDREQISNRWKPDQWSRVRD
;
A
#
# COMPACT_ATOMS: atom_id res chain seq x y z
N MET A 1 -47.97 -29.75 -63.20
CA MET A 1 -47.16 -30.08 -62.01
C MET A 1 -45.85 -29.33 -62.15
N GLU A 2 -45.72 -28.25 -61.38
CA GLU A 2 -44.51 -27.44 -61.31
C GLU A 2 -43.54 -28.01 -60.30
N ILE A 3 -42.24 -27.93 -60.59
CA ILE A 3 -41.20 -28.08 -59.56
C ILE A 3 -40.13 -27.02 -59.84
N LEU A 4 -40.28 -25.87 -59.17
CA LEU A 4 -39.29 -24.81 -59.04
C LEU A 4 -38.07 -25.37 -58.28
N LYS A 5 -36.92 -25.47 -58.93
CA LYS A 5 -35.65 -25.77 -58.24
C LYS A 5 -35.10 -24.49 -57.62
N ALA A 6 -35.40 -24.26 -56.36
CA ALA A 6 -34.77 -23.22 -55.56
C ALA A 6 -33.30 -23.56 -55.32
N LEU A 7 -32.38 -22.79 -55.92
CA LEU A 7 -30.96 -22.81 -55.56
C LEU A 7 -30.78 -22.13 -54.20
N PHE A 8 -30.59 -22.92 -53.15
CA PHE A 8 -30.19 -22.44 -51.83
C PHE A 8 -28.69 -22.14 -51.84
N TRP A 9 -28.34 -20.85 -51.76
CA TRP A 9 -26.98 -20.37 -51.51
C TRP A 9 -26.68 -20.50 -50.00
N PRO A 10 -25.57 -21.11 -49.56
CA PRO A 10 -25.24 -21.06 -48.14
C PRO A 10 -24.64 -19.69 -47.85
N LEU A 11 -25.36 -18.86 -47.09
CA LEU A 11 -24.75 -17.72 -46.41
C LEU A 11 -23.83 -18.29 -45.32
N ALA A 12 -22.53 -18.24 -45.55
CA ALA A 12 -21.53 -18.46 -44.51
C ALA A 12 -21.59 -17.29 -43.53
N ILE A 13 -22.28 -17.48 -42.41
CA ILE A 13 -22.29 -16.52 -41.31
C ILE A 13 -20.95 -16.69 -40.58
N ALA A 14 -20.02 -15.78 -40.83
CA ALA A 14 -18.80 -15.68 -40.04
C ALA A 14 -19.18 -15.23 -38.62
N ILE A 15 -19.06 -16.14 -37.66
CA ILE A 15 -19.23 -15.82 -36.23
C ILE A 15 -17.99 -15.02 -35.82
N PRO A 16 -18.10 -13.74 -35.45
CA PRO A 16 -16.96 -13.02 -34.91
C PRO A 16 -16.61 -13.68 -33.58
N LEU A 17 -15.45 -14.31 -33.49
CA LEU A 17 -14.84 -14.72 -32.24
C LEU A 17 -14.54 -13.42 -31.48
N ALA A 18 -15.48 -13.01 -30.62
CA ALA A 18 -15.27 -11.90 -29.70
C ALA A 18 -14.05 -12.26 -28.84
N ALA A 19 -12.95 -11.53 -29.05
CA ALA A 19 -11.81 -11.63 -28.17
C ALA A 19 -12.26 -11.20 -26.77
N CYS A 20 -12.22 -12.12 -25.80
CA CYS A 20 -12.21 -11.77 -24.39
C CYS A 20 -10.89 -11.05 -24.11
N GLY A 21 -10.80 -9.77 -24.49
CA GLY A 21 -9.80 -8.87 -23.94
C GLY A 21 -10.15 -8.74 -22.47
N GLN A 22 -9.33 -9.33 -21.59
CA GLN A 22 -9.31 -8.91 -20.19
C GLN A 22 -9.13 -7.39 -20.23
N LEU A 23 -10.18 -6.65 -19.86
CA LEU A 23 -10.03 -5.26 -19.48
C LEU A 23 -9.06 -5.30 -18.30
N GLU A 24 -7.77 -5.09 -18.57
CA GLU A 24 -6.83 -4.72 -17.51
C GLU A 24 -7.45 -3.47 -16.89
N GLN A 25 -7.94 -3.62 -15.67
CA GLN A 25 -8.46 -2.51 -14.90
C GLN A 25 -7.38 -1.42 -14.95
N PRO A 26 -7.69 -0.19 -15.39
CA PRO A 26 -6.68 0.85 -15.47
C PRO A 26 -6.01 0.97 -14.09
N PRO A 27 -4.67 0.91 -14.02
CA PRO A 27 -3.96 0.94 -12.74
C PRO A 27 -4.40 2.20 -11.99
N ARG A 28 -4.81 2.00 -10.73
CA ARG A 28 -5.32 3.08 -9.89
C ARG A 28 -4.28 4.22 -9.87
N PRO A 29 -4.71 5.48 -10.03
CA PRO A 29 -3.77 6.60 -9.93
C PRO A 29 -3.06 6.56 -8.59
N LEU A 30 -1.73 6.69 -8.63
CA LEU A 30 -0.91 6.72 -7.43
C LEU A 30 -1.32 7.90 -6.54
N PRO A 31 -1.24 7.75 -5.21
CA PRO A 31 -1.54 8.84 -4.29
C PRO A 31 -0.53 9.96 -4.48
N SER A 32 -0.91 11.19 -4.13
CA SER A 32 0.01 12.32 -4.23
C SER A 32 1.25 12.12 -3.35
N ALA A 33 2.34 12.81 -3.68
CA ALA A 33 3.49 12.89 -2.79
C ALA A 33 3.05 13.42 -1.38
N PRO A 34 3.66 12.93 -0.29
CA PRO A 34 4.75 11.95 -0.24
C PRO A 34 4.29 10.48 -0.30
N TYR A 35 2.98 10.22 -0.33
CA TYR A 35 2.41 8.87 -0.21
C TYR A 35 2.65 7.98 -1.44
N ALA A 36 2.79 8.56 -2.64
CA ALA A 36 3.23 7.83 -3.85
C ALA A 36 4.51 7.01 -3.62
N TYR A 37 5.35 7.47 -2.72
CA TYR A 37 6.66 6.89 -2.45
C TYR A 37 6.67 5.99 -1.21
N LEU A 38 5.55 5.90 -0.47
CA LEU A 38 5.45 5.12 0.77
C LEU A 38 4.81 3.75 0.53
N SER A 39 5.52 2.68 0.88
CA SER A 39 5.02 1.32 0.76
C SER A 39 5.41 0.45 1.95
N LEU A 40 4.62 -0.60 2.19
CA LEU A 40 4.96 -1.69 3.08
C LEU A 40 5.40 -2.88 2.23
N ALA A 41 6.64 -3.30 2.43
CA ALA A 41 7.26 -4.40 1.72
C ALA A 41 7.88 -5.41 2.71
N ALA A 42 8.42 -6.51 2.18
CA ALA A 42 9.13 -7.53 2.96
C ALA A 42 8.33 -8.05 4.18
N CYS A 43 7.02 -8.24 4.02
CA CYS A 43 6.14 -8.67 5.10
C CYS A 43 6.43 -10.10 5.56
N LYS A 44 6.61 -10.28 6.86
CA LYS A 44 6.77 -11.56 7.55
C LYS A 44 5.51 -11.85 8.34
N HIS A 45 5.05 -13.09 8.24
CA HIS A 45 3.91 -13.59 8.99
C HIS A 45 4.42 -14.43 10.16
N TYR A 46 3.94 -14.11 11.34
CA TYR A 46 4.23 -14.82 12.57
C TYR A 46 2.98 -15.56 13.07
N PRO A 47 3.14 -16.54 13.97
CA PRO A 47 2.02 -17.13 14.70
C PRO A 47 1.17 -16.06 15.39
N ALA A 48 -0.07 -16.41 15.74
CA ALA A 48 -1.05 -15.49 16.35
C ALA A 48 -1.52 -14.32 15.46
N ASN A 49 -1.48 -14.50 14.13
CA ASN A 49 -1.96 -13.52 13.14
C ASN A 49 -1.24 -12.16 13.22
N ILE A 50 0.06 -12.20 13.55
CA ILE A 50 0.91 -11.02 13.60
C ILE A 50 1.62 -10.91 12.24
N VAL A 51 1.48 -9.76 11.60
CA VAL A 51 2.20 -9.43 10.37
C VAL A 51 3.16 -8.28 10.66
N GLU A 52 4.43 -8.46 10.34
CA GLU A 52 5.44 -7.41 10.40
C GLU A 52 5.89 -7.07 8.99
N CYS A 53 5.71 -5.82 8.57
CA CYS A 53 6.19 -5.34 7.29
C CYS A 53 7.27 -4.28 7.48
N GLN A 54 8.14 -4.12 6.49
CA GLN A 54 9.09 -3.03 6.42
C GLN A 54 8.43 -1.83 5.75
N LEU A 55 8.34 -0.69 6.44
CA LEU A 55 7.94 0.59 5.84
C LEU A 55 9.12 1.19 5.09
N GLU A 56 8.91 1.52 3.83
CA GLU A 56 9.91 2.06 2.90
C GLU A 56 9.43 3.37 2.27
N TYR A 57 10.38 4.25 1.99
CA TYR A 57 10.21 5.46 1.19
C TYR A 57 11.07 5.34 -0.07
N GLY A 58 10.45 5.13 -1.23
CA GLY A 58 11.12 4.85 -2.51
C GLY A 58 10.80 5.88 -3.58
N THR A 59 11.83 6.52 -4.12
CA THR A 59 11.74 7.39 -5.31
C THR A 59 12.57 6.80 -6.44
N GLN A 60 12.57 7.46 -7.60
CA GLN A 60 13.48 7.11 -8.71
C GLN A 60 14.96 7.16 -8.33
N PHE A 61 15.32 7.89 -7.27
CA PHE A 61 16.70 8.07 -6.83
C PHE A 61 17.16 7.05 -5.79
N GLY A 62 16.27 6.18 -5.30
CA GLY A 62 16.62 5.16 -4.32
C GLY A 62 15.48 4.85 -3.34
N ARG A 63 15.72 3.84 -2.50
CA ARG A 63 14.78 3.35 -1.48
C ARG A 63 15.39 3.45 -0.09
N ASN A 64 14.63 4.04 0.82
CA ASN A 64 15.01 4.24 2.21
C ASN A 64 14.11 3.42 3.13
N ARG A 65 14.72 2.54 3.93
CA ARG A 65 14.02 1.76 4.96
C ARG A 65 13.74 2.63 6.18
N LEU A 66 12.46 2.91 6.44
CA LEU A 66 12.04 3.67 7.61
C LEU A 66 12.11 2.80 8.86
N GLY A 67 11.51 1.61 8.82
CA GLY A 67 11.57 0.64 9.91
C GLY A 67 10.43 -0.37 9.86
N PRO A 68 10.40 -1.33 10.80
CA PRO A 68 9.33 -2.30 10.88
C PRO A 68 8.02 -1.66 11.34
N VAL A 69 6.92 -2.22 10.88
CA VAL A 69 5.54 -1.90 11.26
C VAL A 69 4.82 -3.22 11.51
N GLN A 70 4.37 -3.42 12.73
CA GLN A 70 3.62 -4.60 13.12
C GLN A 70 2.13 -4.29 13.12
N GLN A 71 1.34 -5.19 12.56
CA GLN A 71 -0.11 -5.19 12.66
C GLN A 71 -0.56 -6.55 13.18
N VAL A 72 -1.31 -6.53 14.29
CA VAL A 72 -2.09 -7.68 14.72
C VAL A 72 -3.35 -7.68 13.87
N SER A 73 -3.51 -8.70 13.03
CA SER A 73 -4.50 -8.63 11.96
C SER A 73 -5.27 -9.92 11.80
N ARG A 74 -6.60 -9.85 11.93
CA ARG A 74 -7.50 -10.84 11.30
C ARG A 74 -7.77 -10.53 9.81
N ASP A 75 -7.45 -9.33 9.33
CA ASP A 75 -8.04 -8.72 8.11
C ASP A 75 -7.07 -8.47 6.93
N LEU A 76 -5.75 -8.36 7.18
CA LEU A 76 -4.68 -8.60 6.19
C LEU A 76 -4.78 -10.07 5.78
N LYS A 77 -5.74 -10.37 4.91
CA LYS A 77 -5.85 -11.66 4.23
C LYS A 77 -4.47 -12.01 3.70
N THR A 78 -3.91 -13.08 4.25
CA THR A 78 -2.69 -13.73 3.83
C THR A 78 -2.69 -13.76 2.32
N ASP A 79 -1.93 -12.87 1.69
CA ASP A 79 -1.81 -12.85 0.25
C ASP A 79 -0.71 -13.83 -0.12
N PRO A 80 -1.02 -14.97 -0.77
CA PRO A 80 0.02 -15.86 -1.26
C PRO A 80 0.97 -15.14 -2.24
N ASP A 81 0.53 -14.06 -2.89
CA ASP A 81 1.32 -13.33 -3.90
C ASP A 81 2.39 -12.39 -3.34
N ARG A 82 2.55 -12.27 -2.00
CA ARG A 82 3.56 -11.37 -1.38
C ARG A 82 3.51 -9.93 -1.92
N SER A 83 2.35 -9.50 -2.42
CA SER A 83 2.19 -8.19 -3.03
C SER A 83 2.49 -7.08 -2.02
N PRO A 84 3.30 -6.07 -2.38
CA PRO A 84 3.55 -4.94 -1.48
C PRO A 84 2.25 -4.15 -1.27
N TYR A 85 2.11 -3.57 -0.09
CA TYR A 85 1.04 -2.62 0.18
C TYR A 85 1.52 -1.21 -0.10
N GLN A 86 0.65 -0.38 -0.66
CA GLN A 86 0.91 1.03 -0.86
C GLN A 86 0.18 1.84 0.22
N VAL A 87 0.83 2.89 0.72
CA VAL A 87 0.24 3.81 1.68
C VAL A 87 -0.49 4.90 0.91
N SER A 88 -1.75 5.15 1.27
CA SER A 88 -2.59 6.20 0.64
C SER A 88 -2.60 7.50 1.43
N SER A 89 -2.58 7.40 2.76
CA SER A 89 -2.67 8.53 3.68
C SER A 89 -2.20 8.10 5.07
N CYS A 90 -1.75 9.06 5.87
CA CYS A 90 -1.43 8.87 7.29
C CYS A 90 -1.98 10.04 8.09
N TRP A 91 -2.49 9.76 9.29
CA TRP A 91 -2.96 10.78 10.22
C TRP A 91 -2.39 10.53 11.62
N PRO A 92 -2.20 11.58 12.44
CA PRO A 92 -1.74 11.40 13.81
C PRO A 92 -2.70 10.51 14.60
N ALA A 93 -2.16 9.49 15.25
CA ALA A 93 -2.87 8.68 16.22
C ALA A 93 -2.66 9.25 17.63
N SER A 94 -3.49 8.85 18.60
CA SER A 94 -3.36 9.28 19.98
C SER A 94 -1.94 8.99 20.51
N ARG A 95 -1.35 10.03 21.13
CA ARG A 95 0.01 9.99 21.67
C ARG A 95 -0.09 9.95 23.19
N ILE A 96 0.49 8.91 23.81
CA ILE A 96 0.66 8.89 25.27
C ILE A 96 1.76 9.89 25.66
N GLN A 97 2.83 9.96 24.87
CA GLN A 97 3.89 10.96 24.99
C GLN A 97 3.84 11.86 23.77
N ARG A 98 3.57 13.15 23.97
CA ARG A 98 3.34 14.12 22.89
C ARG A 98 4.48 14.18 21.87
N GLU A 99 5.71 14.00 22.35
CA GLU A 99 6.93 14.10 21.56
C GLU A 99 7.27 12.84 20.78
N LEU A 100 6.61 11.70 21.05
CA LEU A 100 6.76 10.48 20.25
C LEU A 100 5.56 10.35 19.31
N PRO A 101 5.75 10.53 17.99
CA PRO A 101 4.66 10.52 17.06
C PRO A 101 4.14 9.09 16.90
N ASN A 102 2.82 8.96 16.78
CA ASN A 102 2.16 7.77 16.30
C ASN A 102 1.34 8.18 15.08
N PHE A 103 1.34 7.34 14.04
CA PHE A 103 0.53 7.55 12.85
C PHE A 103 -0.31 6.33 12.58
N THR A 104 -1.57 6.52 12.24
CA THR A 104 -2.36 5.50 11.58
C THR A 104 -2.30 5.77 10.09
N CYS A 105 -1.88 4.78 9.30
CA CYS A 105 -1.72 4.91 7.86
C CYS A 105 -2.66 3.93 7.14
N ARG A 106 -3.45 4.44 6.20
CA ARG A 106 -4.34 3.62 5.37
C ARG A 106 -3.57 2.98 4.23
N ILE A 107 -3.78 1.68 4.05
CA ILE A 107 -3.04 0.85 3.11
C ILE A 107 -3.97 0.16 2.12
N TYR A 108 -3.45 -0.08 0.93
CA TYR A 108 -4.14 -0.84 -0.11
C TYR A 108 -3.16 -1.76 -0.83
N ARG A 109 -3.65 -2.80 -1.50
CA ARG A 109 -2.80 -3.68 -2.31
C ARG A 109 -2.34 -2.95 -3.57
N ALA A 110 -1.03 -2.90 -3.81
CA ALA A 110 -0.48 -2.10 -4.90
C ALA A 110 -1.05 -2.47 -6.29
N TYR A 111 -1.26 -3.76 -6.56
CA TYR A 111 -1.76 -4.23 -7.86
C TYR A 111 -3.28 -4.12 -8.02
N SER A 112 -4.05 -4.59 -7.03
CA SER A 112 -5.52 -4.62 -7.15
C SER A 112 -6.20 -3.33 -6.70
N GLY A 113 -5.49 -2.43 -6.01
CA GLY A 113 -6.07 -1.22 -5.44
C GLY A 113 -7.04 -1.48 -4.27
N ALA A 114 -7.22 -2.75 -3.89
CA ALA A 114 -8.15 -3.16 -2.85
C ALA A 114 -7.73 -2.61 -1.48
N ASP A 115 -8.68 -2.05 -0.74
CA ASP A 115 -8.45 -1.55 0.61
C ASP A 115 -7.99 -2.68 1.52
N SER A 116 -6.88 -2.44 2.23
CA SER A 116 -6.27 -3.39 3.16
C SER A 116 -6.33 -2.87 4.61
N GLY A 117 -7.12 -1.83 4.85
CA GLY A 117 -7.32 -1.24 6.18
C GLY A 117 -6.21 -0.27 6.55
N SER A 118 -5.77 -0.31 7.81
CA SER A 118 -4.77 0.63 8.32
C SER A 118 -3.75 -0.01 9.25
N VAL A 119 -2.51 0.45 9.15
CA VAL A 119 -1.42 0.10 10.07
C VAL A 119 -1.16 1.21 11.08
N LEU A 120 -0.73 0.83 12.27
CA LEU A 120 -0.28 1.76 13.30
C LEU A 120 1.26 1.81 13.31
N VAL A 121 1.80 2.96 12.94
CA VAL A 121 3.24 3.24 12.91
C VAL A 121 3.62 3.96 14.21
N LYS A 122 4.60 3.41 14.93
CA LYS A 122 5.08 3.92 16.23
C LYS A 122 6.60 3.99 16.29
N GLY A 123 7.12 4.54 17.39
CA GLY A 123 8.54 4.49 17.76
C GLY A 123 9.45 5.15 16.73
N GLY A 124 10.66 4.61 16.55
CA GLY A 124 11.66 5.17 15.62
C GLY A 124 11.19 5.21 14.16
N THR A 125 10.34 4.25 13.74
CA THR A 125 9.72 4.26 12.41
C THR A 125 8.82 5.47 12.23
N ALA A 126 8.00 5.79 13.24
CA ALA A 126 7.13 6.96 13.21
C ALA A 126 7.91 8.27 13.23
N VAL A 127 9.02 8.36 13.97
CA VAL A 127 9.90 9.54 13.98
C VAL A 127 10.48 9.80 12.58
N LYS A 128 10.94 8.75 11.88
CA LYS A 128 11.43 8.89 10.50
C LYS A 128 10.31 9.24 9.52
N LEU A 129 9.13 8.63 9.65
CA LEU A 129 7.96 8.96 8.84
C LEU A 129 7.52 10.42 9.04
N ALA A 130 7.52 10.92 10.28
CA ALA A 130 7.16 12.29 10.60
C ALA A 130 8.01 13.33 9.85
N ARG A 131 9.30 13.04 9.67
CA ARG A 131 10.22 13.90 8.88
C ARG A 131 9.81 13.97 7.41
N ILE A 132 9.31 12.88 6.84
CA ILE A 132 8.81 12.81 5.45
C ILE A 132 7.47 13.54 5.32
N LEU A 133 6.59 13.38 6.31
CA LEU A 133 5.28 14.04 6.33
C LEU A 133 5.34 15.53 6.70
N GLY A 134 6.52 16.05 7.07
CA GLY A 134 6.69 17.45 7.44
C GLY A 134 6.07 17.80 8.81
N ASP A 135 6.02 16.86 9.76
CA ASP A 135 5.52 17.13 11.12
C ASP A 135 6.40 18.19 11.81
N ARG A 136 5.81 19.36 12.04
CA ARG A 136 6.49 20.53 12.61
C ARG A 136 7.04 20.27 14.01
N GLU A 137 6.32 19.53 14.86
CA GLU A 137 6.79 19.23 16.21
C GLU A 137 8.06 18.37 16.15
N GLN A 138 8.09 17.36 15.29
CA GLN A 138 9.26 16.49 15.11
C GLN A 138 10.46 17.21 14.48
N ILE A 139 10.20 18.10 13.52
CA ILE A 139 11.25 18.94 12.95
C ILE A 139 11.84 19.87 14.03
N SER A 140 11.00 20.44 14.89
CA SER A 140 11.45 21.33 15.98
C SER A 140 12.26 20.58 17.04
N ASN A 141 11.91 19.32 17.33
CA ASN A 141 12.59 18.51 18.33
C ASN A 141 13.90 17.88 17.82
N ARG A 142 14.18 17.93 16.51
CA ARG A 142 15.43 17.40 15.92
C ARG A 142 16.70 17.98 16.56
N TRP A 143 16.65 19.24 16.97
CA TRP A 143 17.78 19.98 17.52
C TRP A 143 17.78 20.02 19.05
N LYS A 144 16.83 19.35 19.68
CA LYS A 144 16.76 19.26 21.13
C LYS A 144 17.43 17.95 21.57
N PRO A 145 18.16 17.96 22.69
CA PRO A 145 18.58 16.73 23.34
C PRO A 145 17.38 15.82 23.54
N ASP A 146 17.55 14.52 23.26
CA ASP A 146 16.52 13.53 23.54
C ASP A 146 16.31 13.47 25.05
N GLN A 147 15.16 13.96 25.53
CA GLN A 147 14.84 13.96 26.96
C GLN A 147 14.75 12.54 27.54
N TRP A 148 14.67 11.53 26.68
CA TRP A 148 14.62 10.12 27.05
C TRP A 148 15.91 9.36 26.73
N SER A 149 16.96 10.02 26.23
CA SER A 149 18.25 9.35 26.08
C SER A 149 18.77 8.99 27.47
N ARG A 150 18.89 7.69 27.72
CA ARG A 150 19.56 7.18 28.92
C ARG A 150 21.08 7.38 28.86
N VAL A 151 21.59 7.75 27.70
CA VAL A 151 22.96 8.20 27.49
C VAL A 151 22.99 9.67 27.87
N ARG A 152 23.71 9.98 28.95
CA ARG A 152 24.14 11.35 29.25
C ARG A 152 25.43 11.58 28.48
N ASP A 153 25.52 12.73 27.79
CA ASP A 153 26.78 13.23 27.25
C ASP A 153 27.78 13.54 28.38
#